data_AF-A0A926THY3-F1
#
_entry.id   AF-A0A926THY3-F1
#
_cell.length_a   1.000
_cell.length_b   1.000
_cell.length_c   1.000
_cell.angle_alpha   90.00
_cell.angle_beta   90.00
_cell.angle_gamma   90.00
#
_symmetry.space_group_name_H-M   'P 1'
#
loop_
_entity.id
_entity.type
_entity.pdbx_description
1 polymer ?
#
loop_
_entity_poly.entity_id
_entity_poly.type
_entity_poly.pdbx_seq_one_letter_code
_entity_poly.pdbx_strand_id
1 'polypeptide(L)' 'MTRLRQKLCSLCQNSSPVLYRIQHDDSGEWIFVCPTCWAAVSQDNPFYVYGGTWKAQKK' A
#
# COMPACT_ATOMS: atom_id res chain seq x y z
N MET A 1 -6.74 -12.67 21.72
CA MET A 1 -7.08 -11.35 21.14
C MET A 1 -6.07 -11.03 20.06
N THR A 2 -6.45 -11.21 18.80
CA THR A 2 -5.58 -10.96 17.65
C THR A 2 -5.36 -9.46 17.53
N ARG A 3 -4.12 -8.97 17.71
CA ARG A 3 -3.77 -7.56 17.52
C ARG A 3 -4.09 -7.18 16.07
N LEU A 4 -5.20 -6.46 15.86
CA LEU A 4 -5.49 -5.78 14.59
C LEU A 4 -4.42 -4.69 14.43
N ARG A 5 -3.33 -5.02 13.73
CA ARG A 5 -2.35 -4.01 13.33
C ARG A 5 -2.98 -3.20 12.21
N GLN A 6 -3.86 -2.27 12.50
CA GLN A 6 -4.43 -1.40 11.47
C GLN A 6 -3.31 -0.48 10.96
N LYS A 7 -2.86 -0.73 9.74
CA LYS A 7 -2.03 0.22 9.00
C LYS A 7 -2.95 1.09 8.16
N LEU A 8 -2.62 2.38 8.08
CA LEU A 8 -3.30 3.34 7.23
C LEU A 8 -2.57 3.46 5.90
N CYS A 9 -3.31 3.80 4.86
CA CYS A 9 -2.75 4.18 3.57
C CYS A 9 -1.90 5.45 3.72
N SER A 10 -0.69 5.48 3.18
CA SER A 10 0.18 6.66 3.18
C SER A 10 -0.40 7.84 2.38
N LEU A 11 -1.26 7.56 1.39
CA LEU A 11 -1.84 8.60 0.51
C LEU A 11 -3.16 9.16 1.03
N CYS A 12 -4.10 8.29 1.41
CA CYS A 12 -5.45 8.72 1.82
C CYS A 12 -5.73 8.53 3.31
N GLN A 13 -4.77 8.01 4.08
CA GLN A 13 -4.89 7.74 5.52
C GLN A 13 -6.06 6.84 5.93
N ASN A 14 -6.69 6.15 4.97
CA ASN A 14 -7.76 5.19 5.25
C ASN A 14 -7.20 3.85 5.72
N SER A 15 -7.89 3.23 6.68
CA SER A 15 -7.63 1.86 7.08
C SER A 15 -8.15 0.88 6.03
N SER A 16 -7.30 -0.04 5.58
CA SER A 16 -7.69 -1.09 4.63
C SER A 16 -7.25 -2.45 5.18
N PRO A 17 -8.06 -3.52 4.97
CA PRO A 17 -7.66 -4.88 5.35
C PRO A 17 -6.45 -5.37 4.56
N VAL A 18 -6.20 -4.77 3.40
CA VAL A 18 -5.08 -5.08 2.50
C VAL A 18 -4.41 -3.78 2.09
N LEU A 19 -3.08 -3.74 2.16
CA LEU A 19 -2.27 -2.63 1.67
C LEU A 19 -1.19 -3.19 0.74
N TYR A 20 -0.90 -2.46 -0.32
CA TYR A 20 0.18 -2.76 -1.24
C TYR A 20 1.40 -1.93 -0.87
N ARG A 21 2.54 -2.59 -0.72
CA ARG A 21 3.83 -1.91 -0.58
C ARG A 21 4.34 -1.62 -1.98
N ILE A 22 4.52 -0.35 -2.30
CA ILE A 22 4.93 0.09 -3.64
C ILE A 22 5.95 1.21 -3.53
N GLN A 23 6.75 1.38 -4.58
CA GLN A 23 7.38 2.66 -4.92
C GLN A 23 6.59 3.24 -6.09
N HIS A 24 6.32 4.54 -6.07
CA HIS A 24 5.60 5.22 -7.15
C HIS A 24 6.33 6.46 -7.67
N ASP A 25 7.46 6.81 -7.06
CA ASP A 25 8.26 7.99 -7.37
C ASP A 25 9.72 7.60 -7.58
N ASP A 26 10.49 8.54 -8.13
CA ASP A 26 11.94 8.39 -8.34
C ASP A 26 12.73 8.46 -7.02
N SER A 27 12.09 8.91 -5.94
CA SER A 27 12.67 8.92 -4.60
C SER A 27 12.97 7.49 -4.11
N GLY A 28 12.27 6.48 -4.65
CA GLY A 28 12.45 5.09 -4.27
C GLY A 28 11.92 4.80 -2.86
N GLU A 29 11.05 5.67 -2.33
CA GLU A 29 10.46 5.47 -1.02
C GLU A 29 9.39 4.38 -1.07
N TRP A 30 9.46 3.47 -0.10
CA TRP A 30 8.48 2.41 0.02
C TRP A 30 7.29 2.87 0.86
N ILE A 31 6.15 3.04 0.21
CA ILE A 31 4.90 3.41 0.87
C ILE A 31 3.90 2.25 0.89
N PHE A 32 2.94 2.31 1.83
CA PHE A 32 1.82 1.38 1.87
C PHE A 32 0.56 2.08 1.40
N VAL A 33 -0.08 1.55 0.37
CA VAL A 33 -1.27 2.15 -0.23
C VAL A 33 -2.44 1.17 -0.22
N CYS A 34 -3.66 1.69 -0.07
CA CYS A 34 -4.87 0.89 -0.22
C CYS A 34 -5.13 0.55 -1.69
N PRO A 35 -5.99 -0.43 -2.01
CA PRO A 35 -6.25 -0.87 -3.39
C PRO A 35 -6.72 0.25 -4.32
N THR A 36 -7.49 1.21 -3.80
CA THR A 36 -7.97 2.37 -4.55
C THR A 36 -6.84 3.31 -4.94
N CYS A 37 -5.97 3.67 -3.99
CA CYS A 37 -4.80 4.50 -4.28
C CYS A 37 -3.78 3.76 -5.14
N TRP A 38 -3.63 2.45 -4.91
CA TRP A 38 -2.79 1.59 -5.73
C TRP A 38 -3.21 1.63 -7.20
N ALA A 39 -4.49 1.45 -7.51
CA ALA A 39 -4.99 1.51 -8.88
C ALA A 39 -4.66 2.85 -9.55
N ALA A 40 -4.80 3.96 -8.82
CA ALA A 40 -4.49 5.30 -9.32
C ALA A 40 -2.99 5.51 -9.61
N VAL A 41 -2.09 4.95 -8.80
CA VAL A 41 -0.63 5.14 -8.97
C VAL A 41 0.05 4.01 -9.75
N SER A 42 -0.59 2.86 -9.93
CA SER A 42 -0.06 1.76 -10.73
C SER A 42 -0.28 1.96 -12.22
N GLN A 43 -1.28 2.76 -12.58
CA GLN A 43 -1.63 3.02 -13.97
C GLN A 43 -0.76 4.17 -14.49
N ASP A 44 -0.10 3.94 -15.64
CA ASP A 44 0.75 4.92 -16.34
C ASP A 44 1.97 5.46 -15.57
N ASN A 45 2.50 4.70 -14.61
CA ASN A 45 3.68 5.12 -13.84
C ASN A 45 4.94 4.32 -14.20
N PRO A 46 5.96 4.96 -14.80
CA PRO A 46 7.22 4.29 -15.17
C PRO A 46 8.10 3.96 -13.95
N PHE A 47 7.90 4.66 -12.82
CA PHE A 47 8.62 4.44 -11.57
C PHE A 47 7.92 3.46 -10.63
N TYR A 48 6.80 2.86 -11.09
CA TYR A 48 6.04 1.95 -10.25
C TYR A 48 6.80 0.64 -10.01
N VAL A 49 7.07 0.34 -8.74
CA VAL A 49 7.67 -0.93 -8.31
C VAL A 49 6.80 -1.58 -7.25
N TYR A 50 6.48 -2.85 -7.46
CA TYR A 50 5.72 -3.65 -6.51
C TYR A 50 6.63 -4.34 -5.48
N GLY A 51 6.37 -4.11 -4.20
CA GLY A 51 7.17 -4.62 -3.06
C GLY A 51 6.44 -5.60 -2.15
N GLY A 52 5.22 -6.02 -2.52
CA GLY A 52 4.45 -7.03 -1.79
C GLY A 52 3.12 -6.53 -1.24
N THR A 53 2.34 -7.47 -0.73
CA THR A 53 1.02 -7.20 -0.14
C THR A 53 1.07 -7.43 1.36
N TRP A 54 0.67 -6.43 2.13
CA TRP A 54 0.43 -6.53 3.54
C TRP A 54 -1.06 -6.81 3.79
N LYS A 55 -1.36 -7.80 4.65
CA LYS A 55 -2.72 -8.18 5.05
C LYS A 55 -2.87 -7.99 6.56
N ALA A 56 -3.97 -7.38 6.98
CA ALA A 56 -4.25 -7.09 8.39
C ALA A 56 -4.47 -8.35 9.24
N GLN A 57 -4.93 -9.43 8.62
CA GLN A 57 -5.08 -10.74 9.24
C GLN A 57 -4.07 -11.71 8.64
N LYS A 58 -3.17 -12.24 9.48
CA LYS A 58 -2.47 -13.49 9.19
C LYS A 58 -3.36 -14.62 9.70
N LYS A 59 -3.78 -15.51 8.79
CA LYS A 59 -4.55 -16.72 9.12
C LYS A 59 -3.62 -17.78 9.71
#